data_AF-D7BK27-F1
#
_entry.id   AF-D7BK27-F1
#
_cell.length_a   1.000
_cell.length_b   1.000
_cell.length_c   1.000
_cell.angle_alpha   90.00
_cell.angle_beta   90.00
_cell.angle_gamma   90.00
#
_symmetry.space_group_name_H-M   'P 1'
#
loop_
_entity.id
_entity.type
_entity.pdbx_description
1 polymer ?
#
loop_
_entity_poly.entity_id
_entity_poly.type
_entity_poly.pdbx_seq_one_letter_code
_entity_poly.pdbx_strand_id
1 'polypeptide(L)'
;MDFKDVISLAAVITTTVVAVVSIFLNHRSDLKRQLFLEKLRIYNELMVIVSQATSQCADKEELRLRLIAVKQEIILFSTEPIIRELADIGDINFTNNGQTEVQAEEKLDRYLSLLNLMRQDLLKQSDKISDTTLKRLIYY
;
A
#
# COMPACT_ATOMS: atom_id res chain seq x y z
N MET A 1 -34.58 2.68 -44.85
CA MET A 1 -33.24 2.43 -44.29
C MET A 1 -32.96 0.96 -44.49
N ASP A 2 -31.90 0.62 -45.23
CA ASP A 2 -31.63 -0.77 -45.60
C ASP A 2 -31.01 -1.52 -44.41
N PHE A 3 -31.19 -2.82 -44.33
CA PHE A 3 -30.70 -3.64 -43.21
C PHE A 3 -29.17 -3.54 -43.05
N LYS A 4 -28.46 -3.36 -44.18
CA LYS A 4 -27.01 -3.08 -44.20
C LYS A 4 -26.63 -1.76 -43.54
N ASP A 5 -27.45 -0.71 -43.68
CA ASP A 5 -27.17 0.59 -43.08
C ASP A 5 -27.31 0.53 -41.55
N VAL A 6 -28.29 -0.22 -41.06
CA VAL A 6 -28.50 -0.46 -39.63
C VAL A 6 -27.34 -1.25 -39.03
N ILE A 7 -26.86 -2.30 -39.71
CA ILE A 7 -25.70 -3.08 -39.27
C ILE A 7 -24.42 -2.23 -39.27
N SER A 8 -24.21 -1.43 -40.31
CA SER A 8 -23.05 -0.55 -40.42
C SER A 8 -23.04 0.49 -39.29
N LEU A 9 -24.18 1.13 -39.03
CA LEU A 9 -24.34 2.08 -37.93
C LEU A 9 -24.11 1.42 -36.56
N ALA A 10 -24.67 0.22 -36.35
CA ALA A 10 -24.47 -0.54 -35.12
C ALA A 10 -23.00 -0.92 -34.91
N ALA A 11 -22.28 -1.31 -35.97
CA ALA A 11 -20.85 -1.62 -35.91
C ALA A 11 -20.00 -0.40 -35.55
N VAL A 12 -20.30 0.76 -36.13
CA VAL A 12 -19.62 2.03 -35.80
C VAL A 12 -19.88 2.45 -34.35
N ILE A 13 -21.12 2.33 -33.88
CA ILE A 13 -21.46 2.63 -32.48
C ILE A 13 -20.73 1.67 -31.54
N THR A 14 -20.74 0.37 -31.84
CA THR A 14 -20.11 -0.66 -31.00
C THR A 14 -18.60 -0.45 -30.90
N THR A 15 -17.92 -0.22 -32.03
CA THR A 15 -16.47 0.03 -32.05
C THR A 15 -16.10 1.29 -31.27
N THR A 16 -16.88 2.36 -31.42
CA THR A 16 -16.69 3.62 -30.67
C THR A 16 -16.87 3.41 -29.17
N VAL A 17 -17.92 2.70 -28.75
CA VAL A 17 -18.17 2.38 -27.33
C VAL A 17 -17.04 1.52 -26.75
N VAL A 18 -16.61 0.49 -27.47
CA VAL A 18 -15.49 -0.37 -27.02
C VAL A 18 -14.21 0.44 -26.86
N ALA A 19 -13.89 1.35 -27.78
CA ALA A 19 -12.72 2.21 -27.69
C ALA A 19 -12.77 3.12 -26.45
N VAL A 20 -13.90 3.79 -26.21
CA VAL A 20 -14.08 4.69 -25.06
C VAL A 20 -14.00 3.92 -23.74
N VAL A 21 -14.68 2.77 -23.63
CA VAL A 21 -14.64 1.92 -22.44
C VAL A 21 -13.23 1.40 -22.19
N SER A 22 -12.50 1.02 -23.24
CA SER A 22 -11.12 0.55 -23.12
C SER A 22 -10.19 1.62 -22.58
N ILE A 23 -10.28 2.85 -23.08
CA ILE A 23 -9.48 3.99 -22.60
C ILE A 23 -9.80 4.26 -21.12
N PHE A 24 -11.09 4.30 -20.78
CA PHE A 24 -11.53 4.55 -19.40
C PHE A 24 -11.02 3.47 -18.43
N LEU A 25 -11.16 2.19 -18.81
CA LEU A 25 -10.67 1.08 -17.99
C LEU A 25 -9.15 1.08 -17.86
N ASN A 26 -8.42 1.44 -18.93
CA ASN A 26 -6.97 1.52 -18.93
C ASN A 26 -6.47 2.63 -18.00
N HIS A 27 -7.06 3.82 -18.10
CA HIS A 27 -6.75 4.94 -17.22
C HIS A 27 -7.03 4.61 -15.76
N ARG A 28 -8.18 3.99 -15.47
CA ARG A 28 -8.52 3.54 -14.11
C ARG A 28 -7.53 2.51 -13.58
N SER A 29 -7.05 1.58 -14.42
CA SER A 29 -5.99 0.64 -13.98
C SER A 29 -4.66 1.31 -13.73
N ASP A 30 -4.30 2.32 -14.51
CA ASP A 30 -3.03 3.02 -14.30
C ASP A 30 -3.04 3.79 -12.97
N LEU A 31 -4.13 4.49 -12.67
CA LEU A 31 -4.31 5.15 -11.37
C LEU A 31 -4.24 4.15 -10.20
N LYS A 32 -4.90 3.00 -10.32
CA LYS A 32 -4.82 1.94 -9.29
C LYS A 32 -3.39 1.42 -9.12
N ARG A 33 -2.66 1.26 -10.23
CA ARG A 33 -1.26 0.80 -10.21
C ARG A 33 -0.35 1.82 -9.54
N GLN A 34 -0.48 3.10 -9.88
CA GLN A 34 0.29 4.17 -9.26
C GLN A 34 0.04 4.22 -7.76
N LEU A 35 -1.22 4.14 -7.33
CA LEU A 35 -1.59 4.15 -5.92
C LEU A 35 -1.04 2.92 -5.17
N PHE A 36 -1.04 1.73 -5.80
CA PHE A 36 -0.41 0.54 -5.23
C PHE A 36 1.09 0.73 -5.02
N LEU A 37 1.81 1.25 -6.03
CA LEU A 37 3.25 1.46 -5.95
C LEU A 37 3.61 2.47 -4.86
N GLU A 38 2.80 3.53 -4.73
CA GLU A 38 3.00 4.56 -3.71
C GLU A 38 2.80 3.97 -2.30
N LYS A 39 1.71 3.24 -2.08
CA LYS A 39 1.47 2.53 -0.80
C LYS A 39 2.60 1.57 -0.47
N LEU A 40 3.05 0.81 -1.46
CA LEU A 40 4.13 -0.14 -1.28
C LEU A 40 5.44 0.56 -0.86
N ARG A 41 5.78 1.69 -1.50
CA ARG A 41 6.93 2.51 -1.12
C ARG A 41 6.83 2.94 0.33
N ILE A 42 5.68 3.48 0.74
CA ILE A 42 5.44 3.98 2.10
C ILE A 42 5.55 2.86 3.13
N TYR A 43 4.91 1.71 2.89
CA TYR A 43 4.95 0.58 3.82
C TYR A 43 6.35 -0.04 3.93
N ASN A 44 7.08 -0.10 2.83
CA ASN A 44 8.46 -0.57 2.86
C ASN A 44 9.37 0.38 3.65
N GLU A 45 9.20 1.69 3.46
CA GLU A 45 9.96 2.69 4.23
C GLU A 45 9.69 2.57 5.74
N LEU A 46 8.44 2.30 6.15
CA LEU A 46 8.14 2.01 7.55
C LEU A 46 8.92 0.81 8.09
N MET A 47 9.00 -0.29 7.33
CA MET A 47 9.76 -1.47 7.73
C MET A 47 11.26 -1.17 7.85
N VAL A 48 11.81 -0.40 6.92
CA VAL A 48 13.22 0.03 6.96
C VAL A 48 13.48 0.86 8.21
N ILE A 49 12.62 1.84 8.52
CA ILE A 49 12.75 2.67 9.72
C ILE A 49 12.68 1.82 10.99
N VAL A 50 11.72 0.89 11.07
CA VAL A 50 11.59 -0.04 12.20
C VAL A 50 12.85 -0.86 12.38
N SER A 51 13.37 -1.44 11.30
CA SER A 51 14.61 -2.20 11.32
C SER A 51 15.80 -1.34 11.77
N GLN A 52 15.93 -0.12 11.25
CA GLN A 52 17.02 0.79 11.65
C GLN A 52 16.89 1.24 13.10
N ALA A 53 15.67 1.47 13.59
CA ALA A 53 15.40 1.82 14.99
C ALA A 53 15.77 0.70 15.98
N THR A 54 15.80 -0.56 15.54
CA THR A 54 16.32 -1.68 16.34
C THR A 54 17.85 -1.76 16.39
N SER A 55 18.56 -1.01 15.54
CA SER A 55 20.03 -0.97 15.52
C SER A 55 20.60 0.05 16.50
N GLN A 56 21.65 -0.32 17.23
CA GLN A 56 22.30 0.55 18.23
C GLN A 56 23.07 1.72 17.61
N CYS A 57 23.48 1.64 16.34
CA CYS A 57 24.32 2.65 15.66
C CYS A 57 23.53 3.65 14.80
N ALA A 58 22.21 3.67 14.86
CA ALA A 58 21.43 4.52 13.97
C ALA A 58 21.34 5.99 14.46
N ASP A 59 21.35 6.92 13.51
CA ASP A 59 21.05 8.33 13.79
C ASP A 59 19.58 8.47 14.21
N LYS A 60 19.37 8.71 15.51
CA LYS A 60 18.04 8.75 16.12
C LYS A 60 17.23 9.95 15.65
N GLU A 61 17.87 11.06 15.31
CA GLU A 61 17.18 12.28 14.90
C GLU A 61 16.69 12.16 13.45
N GLU A 62 17.57 11.67 12.56
CA GLU A 62 17.21 11.38 11.17
C GLU A 62 16.06 10.37 11.09
N LEU A 63 16.16 9.26 11.84
CA LEU A 63 15.12 8.23 11.88
C LEU A 63 13.78 8.77 12.37
N ARG A 64 13.80 9.65 13.36
CA ARG A 64 12.58 10.25 13.90
C ARG A 64 11.88 11.13 12.87
N LEU A 65 12.64 11.93 12.12
CA LEU A 65 12.09 12.77 11.05
C LEU A 65 11.52 11.91 9.91
N ARG A 66 12.23 10.86 9.49
CA ARG A 66 11.73 9.90 8.49
C ARG A 66 10.45 9.20 8.98
N LEU A 67 10.40 8.82 10.25
CA LEU A 67 9.20 8.20 10.84
C LEU A 67 8.00 9.14 10.81
N ILE A 68 8.18 10.41 11.14
CA ILE A 68 7.09 11.41 11.09
C ILE A 68 6.57 11.55 9.65
N ALA A 69 7.48 11.66 8.67
CA ALA A 69 7.09 11.77 7.26
C ALA A 69 6.29 10.54 6.81
N VAL A 70 6.77 9.33 7.10
CA VAL A 70 6.05 8.08 6.76
C VAL A 70 4.70 7.99 7.45
N LYS A 71 4.59 8.40 8.73
CA LYS A 71 3.31 8.43 9.44
C LYS A 71 2.30 9.35 8.73
N GLN A 72 2.75 10.53 8.27
CA GLN A 72 1.90 11.44 7.50
C GLN A 72 1.47 10.83 6.16
N GLU A 73 2.38 10.19 5.45
CA GLU A 73 2.06 9.50 4.19
C GLU A 73 1.06 8.35 4.41
N ILE A 74 1.23 7.55 5.48
CA ILE A 74 0.28 6.48 5.84
C ILE A 74 -1.11 7.07 6.09
N ILE A 75 -1.22 8.18 6.82
CA ILE A 75 -2.49 8.86 7.10
C ILE A 75 -3.17 9.31 5.79
N LEU A 76 -2.40 9.79 4.81
CA LEU A 76 -2.95 10.29 3.55
C LEU A 76 -3.40 9.16 2.60
N PHE A 77 -2.69 8.04 2.58
CA PHE A 77 -2.88 7.02 1.56
C PHE A 77 -3.52 5.72 2.06
N SER A 78 -3.56 5.46 3.37
CA SER A 78 -3.98 4.16 3.93
C SER A 78 -5.42 4.15 4.45
N THR A 79 -5.90 2.95 4.77
CA THR A 79 -7.25 2.77 5.34
C THR A 79 -7.27 3.08 6.83
N GLU A 80 -8.45 3.45 7.34
CA GLU A 80 -8.66 3.77 8.75
C GLU A 80 -8.14 2.71 9.74
N PRO A 81 -8.30 1.38 9.50
CA PRO A 81 -7.74 0.37 10.39
C PRO A 81 -6.21 0.46 10.52
N ILE A 82 -5.50 0.71 9.41
CA ILE A 82 -4.04 0.88 9.42
C ILE A 82 -3.65 2.14 10.21
N ILE A 83 -4.40 3.22 10.02
CA ILE A 83 -4.13 4.50 10.69
C ILE A 83 -4.31 4.35 12.21
N ARG A 84 -5.39 3.69 12.65
CA ARG A 84 -5.66 3.44 14.07
C ARG A 84 -4.58 2.56 14.70
N GLU A 85 -4.24 1.45 14.04
CA GLU A 85 -3.22 0.53 14.55
C GLU A 85 -1.84 1.23 14.66
N LEU A 86 -1.49 2.05 13.67
CA LEU A 86 -0.26 2.85 13.69
C LEU A 86 -0.24 3.89 14.81
N ALA A 87 -1.39 4.52 15.09
CA ALA A 87 -1.53 5.47 16.19
C ALA A 87 -1.34 4.78 17.55
N ASP A 88 -1.93 3.59 17.71
CA ASP A 88 -1.87 2.79 18.94
C ASP A 88 -0.46 2.25 19.24
N ILE A 89 0.35 1.98 18.22
CA ILE A 89 1.76 1.56 18.39
C ILE A 89 2.62 2.67 19.01
N GLY A 90 2.27 3.95 18.77
CA GLY A 90 3.00 5.08 19.31
C GLY A 90 4.43 5.20 18.78
N ASP A 91 5.41 5.30 19.67
CA ASP A 91 6.83 5.43 19.31
C ASP A 91 7.42 4.10 18.84
N ILE A 92 8.05 4.08 17.67
CA ILE A 92 8.70 2.88 17.13
C ILE A 92 10.10 2.77 17.73
N ASN A 93 10.15 2.29 18.97
CA ASN A 93 11.38 1.85 19.60
C ASN A 93 11.11 0.51 20.29
N PHE A 94 11.75 -0.55 19.82
CA PHE A 94 11.66 -1.91 20.38
C PHE A 94 12.86 -2.25 21.28
N THR A 95 13.74 -1.28 21.55
CA THR A 95 14.82 -1.49 22.53
C THR A 95 14.23 -1.47 23.94
N ASN A 96 14.64 -2.42 24.79
CA ASN A 96 14.19 -2.62 26.19
C ASN A 96 14.60 -1.48 27.14
N ASN A 97 14.68 -0.25 26.67
CA ASN A 97 15.07 0.92 27.46
C ASN A 97 13.92 1.29 28.42
N GLY A 98 13.75 0.51 29.49
CA GLY A 98 12.76 0.73 30.55
C GLY A 98 11.40 0.07 30.34
N GLN A 99 11.22 -0.77 29.30
CA GLN A 99 9.98 -1.53 29.09
C GLN A 99 10.04 -2.89 29.81
N THR A 100 8.90 -3.33 30.36
CA THR A 100 8.76 -4.72 30.82
C THR A 100 8.64 -5.66 29.62
N GLU A 101 9.06 -6.91 29.76
CA GLU A 101 9.03 -7.93 28.70
C GLU A 101 7.63 -8.05 28.07
N VAL A 102 6.58 -8.03 28.91
CA VAL A 102 5.18 -8.03 28.47
C VAL A 102 4.82 -6.83 27.59
N GLN A 103 5.32 -5.63 27.89
CA GLN A 103 5.06 -4.43 27.08
C GLN A 103 5.80 -4.46 25.73
N ALA A 104 6.99 -5.08 25.69
CA ALA A 104 7.73 -5.26 24.45
C ALA A 104 7.02 -6.27 23.53
N GLU A 105 6.49 -7.37 24.10
CA GLU A 105 5.69 -8.36 23.37
C GLU A 105 4.38 -7.77 22.84
N GLU A 106 3.60 -7.06 23.65
CA GLU A 106 2.35 -6.42 23.20
C GLU A 106 2.58 -5.44 22.04
N LYS A 107 3.70 -4.72 22.09
CA LYS A 107 4.07 -3.75 21.04
C LYS A 107 4.50 -4.45 19.75
N LEU A 108 5.22 -5.57 19.87
CA LEU A 108 5.58 -6.42 18.73
C LEU A 108 4.32 -7.01 18.08
N ASP A 109 3.38 -7.53 18.87
CA ASP A 109 2.13 -8.10 18.37
C ASP A 109 1.29 -7.06 17.60
N ARG A 110 1.18 -5.84 18.13
CA ARG A 110 0.54 -4.72 17.42
C ARG A 110 1.26 -4.37 16.13
N TYR A 111 2.58 -4.39 16.11
CA TYR A 111 3.35 -4.17 14.89
C TYR A 111 3.10 -5.26 13.85
N LEU A 112 3.02 -6.53 14.25
CA LEU A 112 2.67 -7.64 13.36
C LEU A 112 1.22 -7.54 12.84
N SER A 113 0.29 -7.09 13.68
CA SER A 113 -1.09 -6.76 13.30
C SER A 113 -1.12 -5.68 12.21
N LEU A 114 -0.37 -4.59 12.40
CA LEU A 114 -0.22 -3.51 11.41
C LEU A 114 0.33 -4.04 10.07
N LEU A 115 1.39 -4.85 10.09
CA LEU A 115 1.95 -5.45 8.88
C LEU A 115 0.94 -6.32 8.14
N ASN A 116 0.13 -7.09 8.86
CA ASN A 116 -0.94 -7.89 8.27
C ASN A 116 -2.01 -7.02 7.61
N LEU A 117 -2.41 -5.91 8.24
CA LEU A 117 -3.35 -4.96 7.66
C LEU A 117 -2.80 -4.32 6.38
N MET A 118 -1.53 -3.89 6.41
CA MET A 118 -0.84 -3.35 5.23
C MET A 118 -0.76 -4.37 4.08
N ARG A 119 -0.43 -5.63 4.39
CA ARG A 119 -0.42 -6.72 3.42
C ARG A 119 -1.80 -6.92 2.78
N GLN A 120 -2.87 -6.94 3.58
CA GLN A 120 -4.23 -7.08 3.06
C GLN A 120 -4.65 -5.88 2.21
N ASP A 121 -4.26 -4.67 2.59
CA ASP A 121 -4.57 -3.46 1.83
C ASP A 121 -3.90 -3.47 0.45
N LEU A 122 -2.63 -3.92 0.38
CA LEU A 122 -1.92 -4.13 -0.89
C LEU A 122 -2.58 -5.22 -1.76
N LEU A 123 -3.00 -6.34 -1.16
CA LEU A 123 -3.65 -7.45 -1.88
C LEU A 123 -5.00 -7.04 -2.48
N LYS A 124 -5.80 -6.23 -1.77
CA LYS A 124 -7.08 -5.71 -2.29
C LYS A 124 -6.91 -4.85 -3.55
N GLN A 125 -5.72 -4.30 -3.77
CA GLN A 125 -5.41 -3.48 -4.92
C GLN A 125 -4.68 -4.26 -6.03
N SER A 126 -4.30 -5.52 -5.75
CA SER A 126 -3.49 -6.35 -6.63
C SER A 126 -4.27 -7.20 -7.64
N ASP A 127 -5.60 -7.08 -7.76
CA ASP A 127 -6.44 -7.84 -8.71
C ASP A 127 -5.99 -7.72 -10.19
N LYS A 128 -5.02 -6.84 -10.51
CA LYS A 128 -4.38 -6.72 -11.83
C LYS A 128 -2.85 -6.83 -11.81
N ILE A 129 -2.22 -7.04 -10.65
CA ILE A 129 -0.77 -7.17 -10.56
C ILE A 129 -0.43 -8.60 -10.94
N SER A 130 0.40 -8.74 -11.99
CA SER A 130 0.93 -10.01 -12.42
C SER A 130 1.43 -10.80 -11.20
N ASP A 131 0.99 -12.05 -11.10
CA ASP A 131 1.33 -12.98 -10.00
C ASP A 131 2.86 -13.09 -9.81
N THR A 132 3.65 -12.81 -10.85
CA THR A 132 5.11 -12.72 -10.81
C THR A 132 5.65 -11.52 -10.04
N THR A 133 5.00 -10.36 -10.10
CA THR A 133 5.38 -9.15 -9.35
C THR A 133 5.00 -9.31 -7.88
N LEU A 134 3.85 -9.92 -7.60
CA LEU A 134 3.41 -10.24 -6.24
C LEU A 134 4.36 -11.26 -5.58
N LYS A 135 4.77 -12.31 -6.31
CA LYS A 135 5.74 -13.30 -5.83
C LYS A 135 7.11 -12.70 -5.52
N ARG A 136 7.59 -11.73 -6.30
CA ARG A 136 8.86 -11.04 -6.01
C ARG A 136 8.82 -10.21 -4.73
N LEU A 137 7.65 -9.74 -4.34
CA LEU A 137 7.43 -8.89 -3.18
C LEU A 137 7.22 -9.66 -1.86
N ILE A 138 6.76 -10.90 -1.95
CA ILE A 138 6.55 -11.79 -0.80
C ILE A 138 7.81 -12.60 -0.46
N TYR A 139 8.72 -12.80 -1.42
CA TYR A 139 9.93 -13.62 -1.29
C TYR A 139 11.24 -12.82 -1.19
N TYR A 140 11.18 -11.53 -0.89
CA TYR A 140 12.32 -10.71 -0.46
C TYR A 140 12.18 -10.39 1.03
#